data_AF-A0A3Q7IDY3-F1
#
_entry.id   AF-A0A3Q7IDY3-F1
#
_cell.length_a   1.000
_cell.length_b   1.000
_cell.length_c   1.000
_cell.angle_alpha   90.00
_cell.angle_beta   90.00
_cell.angle_gamma   90.00
#
_symmetry.space_group_name_H-M   'P 1'
#
loop_
_entity.id
_entity.type
_entity.pdbx_description
1 polymer ?
#
loop_
_entity_poly.entity_id
_entity_poly.type
_entity_poly.pdbx_seq_one_letter_code
_entity_poly.pdbx_strand_id
1 'polypeptide(L)'
;MVFWIFGYGSLVWNPGFEYDEKLIGYIKDYKRVFDLACIDHRGTPEHPARTCTLEESKGAICWGAVYCVRGGPEKEKKAMEYLERRECEYDSKTLVDFYTDEDSPQPALTGVIVFTSTPDKVNNKYYLGPAPLEEMAWQIATAHGPCGNNREYIFKMEKALYDIDHEDDYIIELANEVRKVLEIVGAGIQKEKELLGSSHIPLKTQTSPVKIFSLPEAPAVAVAAADS
;
A
#
# COMPACT_ATOMS: atom_id res chain seq x y z
N MET A 1 -19.43 -0.47 -24.97
CA MET A 1 -20.42 -0.58 -23.88
C MET A 1 -19.91 0.30 -22.76
N VAL A 2 -20.67 1.28 -22.29
CA VAL A 2 -20.19 2.09 -21.17
C VAL A 2 -20.05 1.19 -19.94
N PHE A 3 -18.88 1.18 -19.29
CA PHE A 3 -18.73 0.52 -18.00
C PHE A 3 -18.28 1.51 -16.93
N TRP A 4 -18.70 1.19 -15.71
CA TRP A 4 -18.43 1.97 -14.51
C TRP A 4 -17.55 1.17 -13.58
N ILE A 5 -16.59 1.85 -12.93
CA ILE A 5 -15.66 1.24 -11.99
C ILE A 5 -15.80 1.94 -10.66
N PHE A 6 -16.07 1.17 -9.60
CA PHE A 6 -16.07 1.68 -8.24
C PHE A 6 -14.67 1.59 -7.62
N GLY A 7 -14.20 2.74 -7.14
CA GLY A 7 -12.99 2.87 -6.35
C GLY A 7 -13.31 3.12 -4.89
N TYR A 8 -12.92 2.18 -4.03
CA TYR A 8 -12.96 2.31 -2.56
C TYR A 8 -11.57 2.47 -1.94
N GLY A 9 -10.52 2.32 -2.77
CA GLY A 9 -9.12 2.33 -2.37
C GLY A 9 -8.37 3.53 -2.96
N SER A 10 -7.15 3.26 -3.45
CA SER A 10 -6.30 4.27 -4.11
C SER A 10 -6.92 4.95 -5.32
N LEU A 11 -7.92 4.34 -5.94
CA LEU A 11 -8.70 4.93 -7.02
C LEU A 11 -9.47 6.19 -6.60
N VAL A 12 -9.75 6.40 -5.31
CA VAL A 12 -10.47 7.61 -4.84
C VAL A 12 -9.65 8.88 -5.11
N TRP A 13 -8.33 8.83 -4.87
CA TRP A 13 -7.42 9.98 -5.06
C TRP A 13 -6.52 9.86 -6.29
N ASN A 14 -6.30 8.66 -6.82
CA ASN A 14 -5.39 8.40 -7.93
C ASN A 14 -6.00 7.39 -8.90
N PRO A 15 -6.97 7.77 -9.76
CA PRO A 15 -7.59 6.84 -10.71
C PRO A 15 -6.59 6.31 -11.74
N GLY A 16 -5.71 7.16 -12.27
CA GLY A 16 -4.60 6.75 -13.15
C GLY A 16 -4.99 6.28 -14.56
N PHE A 17 -6.26 6.42 -14.95
CA PHE A 17 -6.76 6.21 -16.31
C PHE A 17 -7.67 7.38 -16.73
N GLU A 18 -7.93 7.49 -18.03
CA GLU A 18 -8.87 8.49 -18.57
C GLU A 18 -10.32 8.05 -18.35
N TYR A 19 -11.13 8.95 -17.78
CA TYR A 19 -12.56 8.74 -17.53
C TYR A 19 -13.37 9.96 -17.97
N ASP A 20 -14.64 9.74 -18.26
CA ASP A 20 -15.55 10.75 -18.79
C ASP A 20 -16.38 11.41 -17.69
N GLU A 21 -16.72 10.65 -16.64
CA GLU A 21 -17.49 11.13 -15.49
C GLU A 21 -16.98 10.51 -14.20
N LYS A 22 -17.07 11.27 -13.10
CA LYS A 22 -16.79 10.83 -11.72
C LYS A 22 -18.00 11.18 -10.86
N LEU A 23 -18.53 10.21 -10.11
CA LEU A 23 -19.58 10.44 -9.10
C LEU A 23 -19.10 9.95 -7.74
N ILE A 24 -19.42 10.71 -6.69
CA ILE A 24 -19.20 10.32 -5.30
C ILE A 24 -20.45 9.60 -4.80
N GLY A 25 -20.26 8.56 -4.01
CA GLY A 25 -21.33 7.72 -3.51
C GLY A 25 -20.78 6.48 -2.83
N TYR A 26 -21.62 5.47 -2.69
CA TYR A 26 -21.28 4.28 -1.92
C TYR A 26 -21.90 3.02 -2.50
N ILE A 27 -21.38 1.89 -2.03
CA ILE A 27 -21.94 0.56 -2.23
C ILE A 27 -22.45 0.03 -0.89
N LYS A 28 -23.43 -0.87 -0.93
CA LYS A 28 -24.03 -1.52 0.24
C LYS A 28 -23.47 -2.92 0.43
N ASP A 29 -23.60 -3.44 1.64
CA ASP A 29 -23.25 -4.79 2.06
C ASP A 29 -21.75 -5.14 1.97
N TYR A 30 -20.90 -4.12 1.91
CA TYR A 30 -19.45 -4.24 1.98
C TYR A 30 -18.89 -3.25 2.98
N LYS A 31 -17.91 -3.69 3.77
CA LYS A 31 -17.06 -2.80 4.56
C LYS A 31 -15.63 -2.81 4.02
N ARG A 32 -14.96 -1.67 4.15
CA ARG A 32 -13.53 -1.55 3.85
C ARG A 32 -12.72 -2.20 4.96
N VAL A 33 -11.80 -3.09 4.60
CA VAL A 33 -10.87 -3.75 5.54
C VAL A 33 -9.45 -3.64 5.02
N PHE A 34 -8.46 -3.64 5.89
CA PHE A 34 -7.05 -3.60 5.50
C PHE A 34 -6.45 -5.01 5.36
N ASP A 35 -7.13 -5.98 4.76
CA ASP A 35 -6.72 -7.40 4.83
C ASP A 35 -5.91 -7.90 3.63
N LEU A 36 -5.45 -6.99 2.77
CA LEU A 36 -4.72 -7.33 1.55
C LEU A 36 -3.23 -7.02 1.67
N ALA A 37 -2.40 -7.96 1.24
CA ALA A 37 -0.96 -7.80 1.16
C ALA A 37 -0.59 -6.98 -0.09
N CYS A 38 0.36 -6.07 0.08
CA CYS A 38 1.06 -5.44 -1.03
C CYS A 38 2.55 -5.77 -0.92
N ILE A 39 3.10 -6.46 -1.91
CA ILE A 39 4.47 -7.04 -1.83
C ILE A 39 5.45 -6.46 -2.85
N ASP A 40 4.99 -5.56 -3.71
CA ASP A 40 5.76 -5.04 -4.85
C ASP A 40 5.73 -3.50 -4.95
N HIS A 41 4.73 -2.83 -4.35
CA HIS A 41 4.65 -1.38 -4.32
C HIS A 41 5.04 -0.80 -2.95
N ARG A 42 4.23 -1.09 -1.91
CA ARG A 42 4.35 -0.47 -0.58
C ARG A 42 5.06 -1.35 0.45
N GLY A 43 5.35 -2.60 0.08
CA GLY A 43 6.06 -3.58 0.88
C GLY A 43 6.98 -4.43 0.00
N THR A 44 7.48 -5.52 0.59
CA THR A 44 8.27 -6.55 -0.10
C THR A 44 7.66 -7.94 0.16
N PRO A 45 8.08 -9.00 -0.55
CA PRO A 45 7.62 -10.35 -0.24
C PRO A 45 7.94 -10.80 1.20
N GLU A 46 9.07 -10.36 1.75
CA GLU A 46 9.52 -10.67 3.11
C GLU A 46 8.83 -9.79 4.16
N HIS A 47 8.51 -8.55 3.79
CA HIS A 47 7.87 -7.56 4.65
C HIS A 47 6.67 -6.96 3.91
N PRO A 48 5.56 -7.71 3.80
CA PRO A 48 4.38 -7.26 3.09
C PRO A 48 3.83 -6.00 3.73
N ALA A 49 3.45 -5.05 2.87
CA ALA A 49 2.56 -3.97 3.23
C ALA A 49 1.12 -4.50 3.37
N ARG A 50 0.28 -3.70 4.00
CA ARG A 50 -1.13 -3.93 4.23
C ARG A 50 -1.95 -2.80 3.59
N THR A 51 -2.81 -3.16 2.63
CA THR A 51 -3.68 -2.28 1.85
C THR A 51 -5.15 -2.69 1.99
N CYS A 52 -6.06 -1.86 1.48
CA CYS A 52 -7.48 -2.13 1.64
C CYS A 52 -8.04 -3.14 0.63
N THR A 53 -9.03 -3.91 1.05
CA THR A 53 -9.96 -4.66 0.21
C THR A 53 -11.39 -4.51 0.77
N LEU A 54 -12.36 -5.22 0.21
CA LEU A 54 -13.74 -5.25 0.68
C LEU A 54 -14.06 -6.60 1.33
N GLU A 55 -14.69 -6.55 2.50
CA GLU A 55 -15.31 -7.71 3.14
C GLU A 55 -16.84 -7.57 3.05
N GLU A 56 -17.53 -8.65 2.66
CA GLU A 56 -18.99 -8.70 2.70
C GLU A 56 -19.48 -8.54 4.14
N SER A 57 -20.34 -7.55 4.37
CA SER A 57 -20.89 -7.23 5.67
C SER A 57 -22.28 -6.63 5.50
N LYS A 58 -23.30 -7.44 5.75
CA LYS A 58 -24.70 -7.06 5.52
C LYS A 58 -25.06 -5.79 6.30
N GLY A 59 -25.61 -4.81 5.59
CA GLY A 59 -25.98 -3.50 6.14
C GLY A 59 -24.82 -2.51 6.28
N ALA A 60 -23.58 -2.92 5.98
CA ALA A 60 -22.46 -1.99 5.89
C ALA A 60 -22.56 -1.12 4.63
N ILE A 61 -21.94 0.05 4.71
CA ILE A 61 -21.82 1.00 3.60
C ILE A 61 -20.34 1.29 3.40
N CYS A 62 -19.91 1.30 2.14
CA CYS A 62 -18.55 1.68 1.78
C CYS A 62 -18.58 2.85 0.79
N TRP A 63 -18.15 4.02 1.28
CA TRP A 63 -18.05 5.25 0.49
C TRP A 63 -16.82 5.25 -0.42
N GLY A 64 -16.97 5.85 -1.60
CA GLY A 64 -15.91 5.95 -2.59
C GLY A 64 -16.32 6.79 -3.79
N ALA A 65 -15.79 6.44 -4.96
CA ALA A 65 -16.13 7.12 -6.21
C ALA A 65 -16.32 6.11 -7.34
N VAL A 66 -17.26 6.38 -8.24
CA VAL A 66 -17.38 5.66 -9.51
C VAL A 66 -16.83 6.49 -10.66
N TYR A 67 -16.24 5.79 -11.63
CA TYR A 67 -15.67 6.38 -12.83
C TYR A 67 -16.32 5.78 -14.07
N CYS A 68 -16.80 6.63 -14.97
CA CYS A 68 -17.38 6.25 -16.25
C CYS A 68 -16.29 6.21 -17.32
N VAL A 69 -16.22 5.11 -18.09
CA VAL A 69 -15.39 5.05 -19.30
C VAL A 69 -16.30 4.86 -20.51
N ARG A 70 -16.38 5.92 -21.33
CA ARG A 70 -17.10 5.98 -22.60
C ARG A 70 -16.10 6.12 -23.74
N GLY A 71 -16.46 5.67 -24.94
CA GLY A 71 -15.61 5.83 -26.13
C GLY A 71 -15.43 4.57 -26.97
N GLY A 72 -16.20 3.51 -26.70
CA GLY A 72 -16.20 2.29 -27.49
C GLY A 72 -15.13 1.28 -27.06
N PRO A 73 -15.08 0.11 -27.74
CA PRO A 73 -14.37 -1.08 -27.24
C PRO A 73 -12.87 -0.88 -26.99
N GLU A 74 -12.20 0.00 -27.74
CA GLU A 74 -10.76 0.22 -27.59
C GLU A 74 -10.39 0.99 -26.32
N LYS A 75 -11.09 2.10 -26.03
CA LYS A 75 -10.85 2.88 -24.80
C LYS A 75 -11.27 2.07 -23.58
N GLU A 76 -12.38 1.37 -23.68
CA GLU A 76 -12.86 0.45 -22.65
C GLU A 76 -11.82 -0.63 -22.33
N LYS A 77 -11.28 -1.29 -23.37
CA LYS A 77 -10.24 -2.32 -23.23
C LYS A 77 -8.96 -1.76 -22.61
N LYS A 78 -8.48 -0.59 -23.05
CA LYS A 78 -7.28 0.05 -22.47
C LYS A 78 -7.44 0.37 -20.98
N ALA A 79 -8.60 0.87 -20.57
CA ALA A 79 -8.90 1.15 -19.17
C ALA A 79 -8.94 -0.15 -18.34
N MET A 80 -9.59 -1.20 -18.85
CA MET A 80 -9.64 -2.50 -18.17
C MET A 80 -8.24 -3.14 -18.06
N GLU A 81 -7.44 -3.14 -19.13
CA GLU A 81 -6.06 -3.66 -19.12
C GLU A 81 -5.17 -2.89 -18.13
N TYR A 82 -5.36 -1.57 -18.01
CA TYR A 82 -4.68 -0.78 -17.00
C TYR A 82 -5.07 -1.22 -15.59
N LEU A 83 -6.38 -1.35 -15.33
CA LEU A 83 -6.90 -1.76 -14.02
C LEU A 83 -6.48 -3.17 -13.65
N GLU A 84 -6.54 -4.13 -14.57
CA GLU A 84 -6.13 -5.52 -14.33
C GLU A 84 -4.64 -5.65 -14.00
N ARG A 85 -3.79 -4.81 -14.59
CA ARG A 85 -2.37 -4.75 -14.21
C ARG A 85 -2.15 -4.09 -12.86
N ARG A 86 -2.90 -3.03 -12.59
CA ARG A 86 -2.76 -2.23 -11.37
C ARG A 86 -3.29 -2.95 -10.14
N GLU A 87 -4.45 -3.57 -10.27
CA GLU A 87 -5.17 -4.27 -9.22
C GLU A 87 -4.84 -5.77 -9.27
N CYS A 88 -3.60 -6.13 -9.61
CA CYS A 88 -3.20 -7.53 -9.79
C CYS A 88 -3.14 -8.33 -8.48
N GLU A 89 -3.18 -7.66 -7.33
CA GLU A 89 -3.35 -8.29 -6.02
C GLU A 89 -4.80 -8.72 -5.74
N TYR A 90 -5.77 -8.28 -6.54
CA TYR A 90 -7.19 -8.63 -6.43
C TYR A 90 -7.52 -9.75 -7.43
N ASP A 91 -8.13 -10.81 -6.94
CA ASP A 91 -8.42 -12.03 -7.71
C ASP A 91 -9.88 -12.12 -8.19
N SER A 92 -10.71 -11.14 -7.84
CA SER A 92 -12.15 -11.13 -8.17
C SER A 92 -12.62 -9.78 -8.73
N LYS A 93 -13.65 -9.85 -9.58
CA LYS A 93 -14.43 -8.71 -10.07
C LYS A 93 -15.89 -8.97 -9.76
N THR A 94 -16.52 -8.08 -9.02
CA THR A 94 -17.94 -8.17 -8.67
C THR A 94 -18.72 -7.04 -9.35
N LEU A 95 -19.98 -7.30 -9.67
CA LEU A 95 -20.92 -6.29 -10.13
C LEU A 95 -21.79 -5.87 -8.95
N VAL A 96 -21.77 -4.58 -8.64
CA VAL A 96 -22.49 -4.00 -7.49
C VAL A 96 -23.39 -2.86 -7.92
N ASP A 97 -24.39 -2.60 -7.08
CA ASP A 97 -25.23 -1.42 -7.17
C ASP A 97 -24.59 -0.26 -6.43
N PHE A 98 -24.64 0.94 -7.02
CA PHE A 98 -24.04 2.15 -6.50
C PHE A 98 -25.10 3.21 -6.22
N TYR A 99 -24.95 3.89 -5.09
CA TYR A 99 -25.91 4.83 -4.52
C TYR A 99 -25.23 6.18 -4.26
N THR A 100 -25.96 7.27 -4.44
CA THR A 100 -25.48 8.64 -4.19
C THR A 100 -26.30 9.37 -3.13
N ASP A 101 -27.42 8.77 -2.70
CA ASP A 101 -28.39 9.36 -1.79
C ASP A 101 -28.83 8.27 -0.80
N GLU A 102 -28.57 8.50 0.48
CA GLU A 102 -28.95 7.57 1.57
C GLU A 102 -30.46 7.47 1.77
N ASP A 103 -31.20 8.52 1.42
CA ASP A 103 -32.66 8.55 1.53
C ASP A 103 -33.35 7.86 0.35
N SER A 104 -32.62 7.59 -0.73
CA SER A 104 -33.12 6.87 -1.89
C SER A 104 -32.87 5.36 -1.77
N PRO A 105 -33.92 4.53 -1.82
CA PRO A 105 -33.75 3.08 -1.88
C PRO A 105 -33.25 2.60 -3.26
N GLN A 106 -33.31 3.45 -4.28
CA GLN A 106 -32.94 3.09 -5.65
C GLN A 106 -31.47 3.40 -5.94
N PRO A 107 -30.74 2.49 -6.58
CA PRO A 107 -29.37 2.75 -6.99
C PRO A 107 -29.32 3.80 -8.10
N ALA A 108 -28.32 4.67 -8.05
CA ALA A 108 -28.00 5.60 -9.11
C ALA A 108 -27.44 4.87 -10.35
N LEU A 109 -26.70 3.79 -10.12
CA LEU A 109 -26.12 2.93 -11.16
C LEU A 109 -26.18 1.47 -10.73
N THR A 110 -26.44 0.57 -11.68
CA THR A 110 -26.40 -0.88 -11.48
C THR A 110 -25.29 -1.50 -12.32
N GLY A 111 -24.76 -2.64 -11.87
CA GLY A 111 -23.71 -3.36 -12.61
C GLY A 111 -22.38 -2.62 -12.66
N VAL A 112 -22.03 -1.88 -11.61
CA VAL A 112 -20.73 -1.22 -11.47
C VAL A 112 -19.67 -2.27 -11.14
N ILE A 113 -18.54 -2.25 -11.84
CA ILE A 113 -17.43 -3.18 -11.62
C ILE A 113 -16.65 -2.73 -10.39
N VAL A 114 -16.40 -3.65 -9.47
CA VAL A 114 -15.49 -3.47 -8.34
C VAL A 114 -14.47 -4.59 -8.31
N PHE A 115 -13.20 -4.25 -8.12
CA PHE A 115 -12.12 -5.22 -7.90
C PHE A 115 -12.07 -5.59 -6.43
N THR A 116 -12.17 -6.88 -6.10
CA THR A 116 -12.20 -7.39 -4.73
C THR A 116 -11.24 -8.56 -4.56
N SER A 117 -10.87 -8.83 -3.32
CA SER A 117 -10.03 -9.95 -2.96
C SER A 117 -10.88 -11.01 -2.29
N THR A 118 -10.77 -12.27 -2.71
CA THR A 118 -11.39 -13.38 -2.00
C THR A 118 -10.72 -13.58 -0.64
N PRO A 119 -11.48 -13.94 0.41
CA PRO A 119 -10.92 -14.27 1.73
C PRO A 119 -10.35 -15.70 1.77
N ASP A 120 -9.59 -16.11 0.74
CA ASP A 120 -9.05 -17.46 0.59
C ASP A 120 -7.56 -17.52 0.98
N LYS A 121 -7.27 -17.96 2.20
CA LYS A 121 -5.89 -18.10 2.69
C LYS A 121 -5.04 -19.15 1.96
N VAL A 122 -5.67 -20.05 1.19
CA VAL A 122 -4.98 -21.15 0.49
C VAL A 122 -4.60 -20.73 -0.92
N ASN A 123 -5.54 -20.17 -1.66
CA ASN A 123 -5.35 -19.87 -3.08
C ASN A 123 -5.00 -18.40 -3.34
N ASN A 124 -5.39 -17.49 -2.44
CA ASN A 124 -5.06 -16.08 -2.55
C ASN A 124 -3.87 -15.73 -1.66
N LYS A 125 -2.67 -15.78 -2.27
CA LYS A 125 -1.40 -15.43 -1.59
C LYS A 125 -1.35 -13.98 -1.09
N TYR A 126 -2.24 -13.10 -1.57
CA TYR A 126 -2.31 -11.71 -1.12
C TYR A 126 -3.27 -11.53 0.05
N TYR A 127 -4.13 -12.50 0.37
CA TYR A 127 -5.04 -12.36 1.51
C TYR A 127 -4.32 -12.59 2.84
N LEU A 128 -4.11 -11.51 3.59
CA LEU A 128 -3.57 -11.58 4.97
C LEU A 128 -4.66 -11.98 5.96
N GLY A 129 -5.90 -11.54 5.70
CA GLY A 129 -7.03 -11.69 6.61
C GLY A 129 -6.98 -10.72 7.79
N PRO A 130 -7.98 -10.75 8.68
CA PRO A 130 -8.06 -9.82 9.80
C PRO A 130 -6.89 -10.00 10.76
N ALA A 131 -6.43 -8.89 11.34
CA ALA A 131 -5.40 -8.85 12.37
C ALA A 131 -5.77 -7.82 13.46
N PRO A 132 -5.19 -7.90 14.67
CA PRO A 132 -5.38 -6.88 15.70
C PRO A 132 -4.98 -5.48 15.20
N LEU A 133 -5.71 -4.46 15.66
CA LEU A 133 -5.49 -3.06 15.25
C LEU A 133 -4.03 -2.63 15.43
N GLU A 134 -3.43 -2.95 16.58
CA GLU A 134 -2.05 -2.62 16.91
C GLU A 134 -1.04 -3.30 15.97
N GLU A 135 -1.27 -4.57 15.62
CA GLU A 135 -0.42 -5.31 14.68
C GLU A 135 -0.52 -4.73 13.26
N MET A 136 -1.74 -4.43 12.80
CA MET A 136 -1.96 -3.76 11.51
C MET A 136 -1.27 -2.39 11.49
N ALA A 137 -1.44 -1.60 12.54
CA ALA A 137 -0.85 -0.27 12.66
C ALA A 137 0.68 -0.33 12.65
N TRP A 138 1.28 -1.29 13.37
CA TRP A 138 2.72 -1.51 13.35
C TRP A 138 3.21 -1.87 11.96
N GLN A 139 2.57 -2.85 11.31
CA GLN A 139 2.88 -3.26 9.95
C GLN A 139 2.81 -2.09 8.97
N ILE A 140 1.72 -1.31 8.99
CA ILE A 140 1.51 -0.15 8.12
C ILE A 140 2.52 0.97 8.40
N ALA A 141 2.86 1.21 9.67
CA ALA A 141 3.80 2.24 10.07
C ALA A 141 5.22 1.97 9.56
N THR A 142 5.65 0.71 9.58
CA THR A 142 7.04 0.31 9.31
C THR A 142 7.29 -0.28 7.93
N ALA A 143 6.26 -0.81 7.25
CA ALA A 143 6.42 -1.39 5.92
C ALA A 143 6.81 -0.33 4.88
N HIS A 144 7.78 -0.68 4.04
CA HIS A 144 8.21 0.12 2.90
C HIS A 144 8.47 -0.78 1.70
N GLY A 145 8.23 -0.24 0.51
CA GLY A 145 8.53 -0.89 -0.74
C GLY A 145 9.07 0.09 -1.77
N PRO A 146 9.23 -0.34 -3.03
CA PRO A 146 9.77 0.48 -4.12
C PRO A 146 9.03 1.80 -4.34
N CYS A 147 7.73 1.87 -4.02
CA CYS A 147 6.88 3.04 -4.18
C CYS A 147 6.69 3.87 -2.89
N GLY A 148 7.52 3.63 -1.87
CA GLY A 148 7.52 4.39 -0.62
C GLY A 148 6.89 3.64 0.56
N ASN A 149 6.63 4.37 1.65
CA ASN A 149 6.12 3.79 2.89
C ASN A 149 4.63 3.45 2.81
N ASN A 150 4.20 2.40 3.48
CA ASN A 150 2.79 2.02 3.57
C ASN A 150 1.95 3.05 4.34
N ARG A 151 2.48 3.71 5.37
CA ARG A 151 1.77 4.75 6.14
C ARG A 151 1.22 5.89 5.27
N GLU A 152 1.85 6.20 4.14
CA GLU A 152 1.32 7.21 3.21
C GLU A 152 -0.01 6.78 2.61
N TYR A 153 -0.23 5.48 2.43
CA TYR A 153 -1.47 4.94 1.89
C TYR A 153 -2.65 5.21 2.84
N ILE A 154 -2.51 4.89 4.13
CA ILE A 154 -3.60 5.10 5.10
C ILE A 154 -3.91 6.59 5.29
N PHE A 155 -2.90 7.46 5.34
CA PHE A 155 -3.12 8.91 5.45
C PHE A 155 -3.74 9.52 4.18
N LYS A 156 -3.36 9.02 2.99
CA LYS A 156 -4.04 9.40 1.75
C LYS A 156 -5.47 8.90 1.71
N MET A 157 -5.75 7.71 2.25
CA MET A 157 -7.11 7.19 2.35
C MET A 157 -7.98 8.06 3.25
N GLU A 158 -7.54 8.32 4.49
CA GLU A 158 -8.22 9.18 5.45
C GLU A 158 -8.51 10.56 4.84
N LYS A 159 -7.51 11.18 4.21
CA LYS A 159 -7.70 12.46 3.52
C LYS A 159 -8.67 12.36 2.35
N ALA A 160 -8.57 11.31 1.53
CA ALA A 160 -9.39 11.16 0.34
C ALA A 160 -10.87 10.96 0.67
N LEU A 161 -11.19 10.32 1.79
CA LEU A 161 -12.55 10.20 2.31
C LEU A 161 -13.04 11.54 2.82
N TYR A 162 -12.23 12.23 3.61
CA TYR A 162 -12.55 13.58 4.08
C TYR A 162 -12.82 14.55 2.91
N ASP A 163 -12.01 14.49 1.85
CA ASP A 163 -12.15 15.34 0.66
C ASP A 163 -13.43 15.07 -0.16
N ILE A 164 -14.08 13.93 0.06
CA ILE A 164 -15.39 13.61 -0.54
C ILE A 164 -16.54 13.80 0.46
N ASP A 165 -16.30 14.54 1.55
CA ASP A 165 -17.24 14.83 2.65
C ASP A 165 -17.72 13.58 3.43
N HIS A 166 -16.86 12.56 3.53
CA HIS A 166 -17.16 11.35 4.30
C HIS A 166 -16.04 10.96 5.26
N GLU A 167 -16.44 10.45 6.43
CA GLU A 167 -15.55 9.89 7.42
C GLU A 167 -15.81 8.38 7.55
N ASP A 168 -14.75 7.63 7.84
CA ASP A 168 -14.80 6.18 8.05
C ASP A 168 -14.09 5.90 9.38
N ASP A 169 -14.87 5.56 10.40
CA ASP A 169 -14.39 5.36 11.77
C ASP A 169 -13.23 4.37 11.83
N TYR A 170 -13.29 3.29 11.04
CA TYR A 170 -12.24 2.28 11.00
C TYR A 170 -10.94 2.84 10.40
N ILE A 171 -11.04 3.64 9.34
CA ILE A 171 -9.88 4.30 8.73
C ILE A 171 -9.26 5.32 9.66
N ILE A 172 -10.08 6.12 10.34
CA ILE A 172 -9.63 7.13 11.30
C ILE A 172 -8.95 6.45 12.49
N GLU A 173 -9.55 5.40 13.04
CA GLU A 173 -8.98 4.62 14.15
C GLU A 173 -7.63 4.01 13.77
N LEU A 174 -7.55 3.34 12.62
CA LEU A 174 -6.31 2.75 12.13
C LEU A 174 -5.24 3.81 11.84
N ALA A 175 -5.61 4.94 11.24
CA ALA A 175 -4.68 6.05 10.98
C ALA A 175 -4.13 6.64 12.29
N ASN A 176 -4.99 6.79 13.31
CA ASN A 176 -4.58 7.26 14.63
C ASN A 176 -3.62 6.29 15.31
N GLU A 177 -3.87 4.97 15.23
CA GLU A 177 -2.96 3.98 15.79
C GLU A 177 -1.60 3.98 15.06
N VAL A 178 -1.60 4.14 13.73
CA VAL A 178 -0.36 4.31 12.95
C VAL A 178 0.42 5.54 13.41
N ARG A 179 -0.24 6.68 13.68
CA ARG A 179 0.43 7.88 14.22
C ARG A 179 1.11 7.60 15.56
N LYS A 180 0.45 6.89 16.49
CA LYS A 180 1.05 6.50 17.77
C LYS A 180 2.29 5.64 17.58
N VAL A 181 2.25 4.65 16.69
CA VAL A 181 3.42 3.81 16.38
C VAL A 181 4.58 4.66 15.87
N LEU A 182 4.32 5.64 15.00
CA LEU A 182 5.37 6.50 14.46
C LEU A 182 6.03 7.39 15.52
N GLU A 183 5.28 7.84 16.54
CA GLU A 183 5.84 8.55 17.69
C GLU A 183 6.78 7.64 18.49
N ILE A 184 6.39 6.38 18.72
CA ILE A 184 7.22 5.38 19.42
C ILE A 184 8.51 5.11 18.67
N VAL A 185 8.42 4.84 17.36
CA VAL A 185 9.59 4.57 16.50
C VAL A 185 10.50 5.79 16.43
N GLY A 186 9.92 7.00 16.27
CA GLY A 186 10.67 8.25 16.25
C GLY A 186 11.41 8.53 17.57
N ALA A 187 10.75 8.32 18.71
CA ALA A 187 11.35 8.47 20.03
C ALA A 187 12.45 7.43 20.31
N GLY A 188 12.28 6.20 19.83
CA GLY A 188 13.31 5.15 19.91
C GLY A 188 14.60 5.53 19.18
N ILE A 189 14.47 6.05 17.96
CA ILE A 189 15.62 6.52 17.15
C ILE A 189 16.31 7.72 17.82
N GLN A 190 15.56 8.64 18.44
CA GLN A 190 16.15 9.76 19.16
C GLN A 190 16.94 9.30 20.39
N LYS A 191 16.40 8.39 21.20
CA LYS A 191 17.12 7.81 22.34
C LYS A 191 18.39 7.07 21.92
N GLU A 192 18.35 6.31 20.84
CA GLU A 192 19.52 5.60 20.32
C GLU A 192 20.59 6.59 19.81
N LYS A 193 20.19 7.66 19.11
CA LYS A 193 21.10 8.75 18.70
C LYS A 193 21.69 9.51 19.88
N GLU A 194 20.95 9.75 20.95
CA GLU A 194 21.47 10.36 22.18
C GLU A 194 22.48 9.45 22.89
N LEU A 195 22.21 8.13 22.94
CA LEU A 195 23.12 7.13 23.49
C LEU A 195 24.42 7.00 22.68
N LEU A 196 24.32 7.03 21.34
CA LEU A 196 25.48 6.99 20.43
C LEU A 196 26.25 8.33 20.39
N GLY A 197 25.55 9.47 20.54
CA GLY A 197 26.12 10.81 20.52
C GLY A 197 26.86 11.23 21.79
N SER A 198 26.70 10.50 22.90
CA SER A 198 27.39 10.79 24.18
C SER A 198 28.81 10.22 24.27
N SER A 199 29.36 9.63 23.21
CA SER A 199 30.69 9.00 23.21
C SER A 199 31.81 9.93 22.70
N HIS A 200 31.98 11.11 23.30
CA HIS A 200 33.21 11.89 23.15
C HIS A 200 34.14 11.65 24.35
N ILE A 201 34.85 10.52 24.34
CA ILE A 201 36.05 10.35 25.15
C ILE A 201 37.21 11.01 24.38
N PRO A 202 37.94 11.99 24.93
CA PRO A 202 39.11 12.55 24.28
C PRO A 202 40.21 11.48 24.23
N LEU A 203 40.44 10.89 23.05
CA LEU A 203 41.56 10.00 22.83
C LEU A 203 42.85 10.82 22.84
N LYS A 204 43.55 10.86 23.97
CA LYS A 204 44.93 11.38 24.04
C LYS A 204 45.81 10.51 23.15
N THR A 205 46.28 11.06 22.04
CA THR A 205 47.30 10.47 21.19
C THR A 205 48.65 10.52 21.91
N GLN A 206 49.06 9.39 22.49
CA GLN A 206 50.48 9.10 22.72
C GLN A 206 50.95 8.12 21.66
N THR A 207 51.64 8.64 20.64
CA THR A 207 52.34 7.84 19.64
C THR A 207 53.76 7.54 20.12
N SER A 208 54.04 6.28 20.42
CA SER A 208 55.39 5.72 20.43
C SER A 208 55.56 4.86 19.17
N PRO A 209 56.66 4.98 18.40
CA PRO A 209 56.79 4.27 17.13
C PRO A 209 57.27 2.84 17.36
N VAL A 210 56.49 1.86 16.91
CA VAL A 210 56.92 0.46 16.78
C VAL A 210 57.54 0.26 15.40
N LYS A 211 58.78 -0.22 15.37
CA LYS A 211 59.52 -0.57 14.14
C LYS A 211 58.91 -1.82 13.50
N ILE A 212 58.54 -1.72 12.22
CA ILE A 212 58.14 -2.86 11.38
C ILE A 212 59.39 -3.41 10.70
N PHE A 213 59.66 -4.71 10.88
CA PHE A 213 60.63 -5.47 10.09
C PHE A 213 59.93 -6.01 8.83
N SER A 214 60.52 -5.73 7.67
CA SER A 214 60.12 -6.24 6.36
C SER A 214 60.75 -7.62 6.07
N LEU A 215 59.98 -8.50 5.43
CA LEU A 215 60.45 -9.76 4.82
C LEU A 215 59.94 -9.85 3.35
N PRO A 216 60.63 -10.59 2.47
CA PRO A 216 60.84 -10.19 1.07
C PRO A 216 59.87 -10.82 0.05
N GLU A 217 59.74 -10.14 -1.09
CA GLU A 217 59.11 -10.61 -2.34
C GLU A 217 59.94 -11.69 -3.07
N ALA A 218 59.24 -12.58 -3.79
CA ALA A 218 59.56 -13.07 -5.15
C ALA A 218 58.47 -14.05 -5.64
N PRO A 219 58.39 -14.41 -6.94
CA PRO A 219 58.18 -13.55 -8.10
C PRO A 219 57.00 -14.04 -8.99
N ALA A 220 56.60 -13.21 -9.95
CA ALA A 220 55.55 -13.48 -10.94
C ALA A 220 55.95 -14.51 -12.01
N VAL A 221 54.97 -15.29 -12.49
CA VAL A 221 55.04 -16.04 -13.74
C VAL A 221 53.78 -15.77 -14.54
N ALA A 222 53.95 -15.32 -15.78
CA ALA A 222 52.92 -15.11 -16.79
C ALA A 222 53.13 -16.07 -17.98
N VAL A 223 52.20 -15.99 -18.95
CA VAL A 223 52.22 -16.54 -20.33
C VAL A 223 51.60 -17.95 -20.42
N ALA A 224 50.69 -18.32 -21.35
CA ALA A 224 50.26 -17.78 -22.65
C ALA A 224 48.85 -18.28 -23.03
N ALA A 225 48.24 -17.57 -23.98
CA ALA A 225 47.10 -18.02 -24.80
C ALA A 225 47.51 -19.08 -25.84
N ALA A 226 46.56 -19.92 -26.25
CA ALA A 226 46.59 -20.63 -27.54
C ALA A 226 45.15 -20.90 -28.02
N ASP A 227 44.85 -20.38 -29.21
CA ASP A 227 43.73 -20.76 -30.08
C ASP A 227 43.83 -22.22 -30.53
N SER A 228 42.69 -22.88 -30.69
CA SER A 228 42.35 -23.85 -31.75
C SER A 228 40.84 -24.11 -31.77
#